data_AF-A0A7X1TXC1-F1
#
_entry.id   AF-A0A7X1TXC1-F1
#
_cell.length_a   1.000
_cell.length_b   1.000
_cell.length_c   1.000
_cell.angle_alpha   90.00
_cell.angle_beta   90.00
_cell.angle_gamma   90.00
#
_symmetry.space_group_name_H-M   'P 1'
#
loop_
_entity.id
_entity.type
_entity.pdbx_description
1 polymer ?
#
loop_
_entity_poly.entity_id
_entity_poly.type
_entity_poly.pdbx_seq_one_letter_code
_entity_poly.pdbx_strand_id
1 'polypeptide(L)'
;MRPHFVDRIGQTTMGAEGDITVVTTGMLPALLIAAGILTAPVALILLWLYRRAVIRSMAGATPAAARVGAVAPSYAHASSQPLRIQPIDSSREPDETALYRRTRRSLTALGYVYAAAGLAYALVFACAWMVVSGGDGFVSSRFLWLAVCYAWPTVIAVGIVSALSRGQRHALAGGYFLLLMLIAAYAAVRNPQLSLGQLGFFWIFANAAPSVLFLAFLHRRVRAVGPLVLCFMIAAVTGSQLLLSLVGASDYGMRMAVDVGAAWGLGGTAMFFVILIIGFCLFGLLGWRVLKRLGSRYRRRKTSDQALMLDAMWLVFGIVQSITLSFEGWAWLFTGLAAFGLYKLVAVQGYRWLRHESDRGLTLLLLRVFSLGRRSEQLFDALSKAWLRAGSITMIAGPDLVASTVEPHEFLEFVGGGLSHRFVRDDADLERRMRAMAHGPDPDGRYRVNEFLCYADTWQQTMKRLAAGADAVLMDLRSFAPDNQGCLYEIEQLLAGVDLRRVLLIVDETTDRAFLEAALHAAWERVAAQSSAARYAAPEVRLLHLDGQDGKGLRVLLKLLLSDSTEPIDAAAGSVAPA
;
A
#
# COMPACT_ATOMS: atom_id res chain seq x y z
N MET A 1 -41.89 -41.24 38.80
CA MET A 1 -41.93 -40.05 37.92
C MET A 1 -41.38 -38.86 38.71
N ARG A 2 -40.34 -38.12 38.36
CA ARG A 2 -39.43 -38.10 37.20
C ARG A 2 -38.07 -37.56 37.70
N PRO A 3 -36.95 -38.27 37.48
CA PRO A 3 -35.58 -37.75 37.69
C PRO A 3 -35.09 -36.79 36.58
N HIS A 4 -35.96 -36.31 35.68
CA HIS A 4 -35.57 -35.73 34.39
C HIS A 4 -35.22 -34.23 34.36
N PHE A 5 -35.17 -33.53 35.49
CA PHE A 5 -34.91 -32.08 35.49
C PHE A 5 -33.45 -31.71 35.78
N VAL A 6 -32.73 -32.52 36.58
CA VAL A 6 -31.33 -32.25 36.94
C VAL A 6 -30.37 -32.72 35.84
N ASP A 7 -30.66 -33.83 35.16
CA ASP A 7 -29.87 -34.29 34.00
C ASP A 7 -29.91 -33.32 32.81
N ARG A 8 -31.00 -32.55 32.66
CA ARG A 8 -31.16 -31.65 31.52
C ARG A 8 -30.30 -30.39 31.62
N ILE A 9 -29.98 -29.95 32.85
CA ILE A 9 -29.09 -28.79 33.10
C ILE A 9 -27.62 -29.22 32.93
N GLY A 10 -27.26 -30.42 33.42
CA GLY A 10 -25.91 -30.99 33.24
C GLY A 10 -25.58 -31.35 31.79
N GLN A 11 -26.56 -31.80 30.99
CA GLN A 11 -26.37 -32.06 29.56
C GLN A 11 -26.30 -30.78 28.71
N THR A 12 -27.00 -29.70 29.06
CA THR A 12 -26.86 -28.41 28.36
C THR A 12 -25.50 -27.74 28.58
N THR A 13 -24.88 -27.91 29.76
CA THR A 13 -23.53 -27.38 30.02
C THR A 13 -22.44 -28.22 29.36
N MET A 14 -22.55 -29.56 29.35
CA MET A 14 -21.60 -30.42 28.62
C MET A 14 -21.73 -30.31 27.10
N GLY A 15 -22.94 -30.11 26.57
CA GLY A 15 -23.16 -29.88 25.13
C GLY A 15 -22.60 -28.53 24.66
N ALA A 16 -22.73 -27.48 25.48
CA ALA A 16 -22.16 -26.17 25.19
C ALA A 16 -20.62 -26.18 25.23
N GLU A 17 -20.00 -26.90 26.18
CA GLU A 17 -18.54 -27.07 26.21
C GLU A 17 -18.02 -27.89 25.01
N GLY A 18 -18.74 -28.92 24.59
CA GLY A 18 -18.43 -29.71 23.39
C GLY A 18 -18.54 -28.90 22.09
N ASP A 19 -19.60 -28.11 21.92
CA ASP A 19 -19.81 -27.24 20.76
C ASP A 19 -18.77 -26.10 20.71
N ILE A 20 -18.45 -25.47 21.86
CA ILE A 20 -17.42 -24.43 21.93
C ILE A 20 -16.06 -25.02 21.54
N THR A 21 -15.71 -26.19 22.05
CA THR A 21 -14.41 -26.85 21.77
C THR A 21 -14.26 -27.23 20.29
N VAL A 22 -15.31 -27.75 19.64
CA VAL A 22 -15.29 -28.09 18.21
C VAL A 22 -15.22 -26.83 17.32
N VAL A 23 -15.97 -25.78 17.67
CA VAL A 23 -15.95 -24.47 16.99
C VAL A 23 -14.59 -23.78 17.09
N THR A 24 -13.85 -23.97 18.18
CA THR A 24 -12.62 -23.22 18.46
C THR A 24 -11.31 -23.97 18.15
N THR A 25 -11.26 -25.30 18.31
CA THR A 25 -10.02 -26.09 18.05
C THR A 25 -9.79 -26.45 16.59
N GLY A 26 -10.84 -26.61 15.78
CA GLY A 26 -10.72 -27.04 14.38
C GLY A 26 -11.31 -26.06 13.37
N MET A 27 -12.47 -25.49 13.67
CA MET A 27 -13.25 -24.72 12.69
C MET A 27 -12.63 -23.35 12.40
N LEU A 28 -12.32 -22.51 13.40
CA LEU A 28 -11.76 -21.17 13.17
C LEU A 28 -10.41 -21.18 12.41
N PRO A 29 -9.42 -22.05 12.75
CA PRO A 29 -8.21 -22.20 11.94
C PRO A 29 -8.50 -22.71 10.52
N ALA A 30 -9.43 -23.65 10.34
CA ALA A 30 -9.82 -24.15 9.02
C ALA A 30 -10.45 -23.04 8.15
N LEU A 31 -11.26 -22.16 8.74
CA LEU A 31 -11.84 -21.00 8.03
C LEU A 31 -10.74 -20.04 7.54
N LEU A 32 -9.71 -19.79 8.35
CA LEU A 32 -8.58 -18.93 7.95
C LEU A 32 -7.78 -19.56 6.81
N ILE A 33 -7.54 -20.87 6.86
CA ILE A 33 -6.85 -21.61 5.79
C ILE A 33 -7.70 -21.56 4.51
N ALA A 34 -8.98 -21.87 4.60
CA ALA A 34 -9.90 -21.82 3.45
C ALA A 34 -9.98 -20.40 2.85
N ALA A 35 -10.11 -19.37 3.68
CA ALA A 35 -10.10 -17.98 3.23
C ALA A 35 -8.78 -17.62 2.55
N GLY A 36 -7.63 -18.03 3.10
CA GLY A 36 -6.32 -17.83 2.47
C GLY A 36 -6.20 -18.52 1.11
N ILE A 37 -6.59 -19.79 1.03
CA ILE A 37 -6.57 -20.59 -0.20
C ILE A 37 -7.47 -19.98 -1.27
N LEU A 38 -8.65 -19.46 -0.91
CA LEU A 38 -9.58 -18.81 -1.85
C LEU A 38 -9.12 -17.39 -2.25
N THR A 39 -8.46 -16.66 -1.35
CA THR A 39 -8.00 -15.29 -1.60
C THR A 39 -6.96 -15.25 -2.72
N ALA A 40 -6.00 -16.18 -2.73
CA ALA A 40 -4.92 -16.22 -3.72
C ALA A 40 -5.41 -16.31 -5.19
N PRO A 41 -6.21 -17.32 -5.59
CA PRO A 41 -6.70 -17.42 -6.96
C PRO A 41 -7.61 -16.25 -7.31
N VAL A 42 -8.48 -15.81 -6.39
CA VAL A 42 -9.38 -14.68 -6.64
C VAL A 42 -8.59 -13.39 -6.89
N ALA A 43 -7.61 -13.06 -6.03
CA ALA A 43 -6.76 -11.88 -6.23
C ALA A 43 -5.97 -11.94 -7.55
N LEU A 44 -5.40 -13.12 -7.89
CA LEU A 44 -4.64 -13.30 -9.13
C LEU A 44 -5.52 -13.18 -10.38
N ILE A 45 -6.70 -13.82 -10.39
CA ILE A 45 -7.65 -13.76 -11.50
C ILE A 45 -8.13 -12.31 -11.69
N LEU A 46 -8.47 -11.63 -10.61
CA LEU A 46 -8.92 -10.24 -10.64
C LEU A 46 -7.86 -9.30 -11.21
N LEU A 47 -6.61 -9.43 -10.77
CA LEU A 47 -5.50 -8.63 -11.29
C LEU A 47 -5.18 -8.97 -12.75
N TRP A 48 -5.29 -10.23 -13.13
CA TRP A 48 -5.14 -10.65 -14.52
C TRP A 48 -6.22 -10.04 -15.43
N LEU A 49 -7.49 -10.07 -14.99
CA LEU A 49 -8.60 -9.45 -15.70
C LEU A 49 -8.42 -7.94 -15.82
N TYR A 50 -8.02 -7.27 -14.73
CA TYR A 50 -7.74 -5.84 -14.72
C TYR A 50 -6.61 -5.49 -15.71
N ARG A 51 -5.47 -6.18 -15.61
CA ARG A 51 -4.32 -5.97 -16.49
C ARG A 51 -4.69 -6.17 -17.96
N ARG A 52 -5.44 -7.24 -18.26
CA ARG A 52 -5.89 -7.53 -19.63
C ARG A 52 -6.80 -6.42 -20.16
N ALA A 53 -7.72 -5.91 -19.34
CA ALA A 53 -8.64 -4.85 -19.74
C ALA A 53 -7.91 -3.51 -19.96
N VAL A 54 -6.94 -3.17 -19.10
CA VAL A 54 -6.13 -1.96 -19.25
C VAL A 54 -5.25 -2.01 -20.49
N ILE A 55 -4.49 -3.10 -20.71
CA ILE A 55 -3.60 -3.23 -21.89
C ILE A 55 -4.41 -3.17 -23.18
N ARG A 56 -5.57 -3.84 -23.24
CA ARG A 56 -6.47 -3.76 -24.39
C ARG A 56 -6.93 -2.33 -24.66
N SER A 57 -7.24 -1.58 -23.60
CA SER A 57 -7.72 -0.20 -23.72
C SER A 57 -6.58 0.76 -24.10
N MET A 58 -5.36 0.58 -23.58
CA MET A 58 -4.17 1.36 -23.95
C MET A 58 -3.81 1.22 -25.45
N ALA A 59 -4.01 0.02 -26.01
CA ALA A 59 -3.81 -0.24 -27.44
C ALA A 59 -4.91 0.34 -28.33
N GLY A 60 -6.03 0.81 -27.75
CA GLY A 60 -7.08 1.48 -28.49
C GLY A 60 -6.71 2.92 -28.84
N ALA A 61 -7.38 3.46 -29.86
CA ALA A 61 -7.37 4.87 -30.20
C ALA A 61 -8.70 5.51 -29.80
N THR A 62 -8.68 6.82 -29.57
CA THR A 62 -9.90 7.56 -29.23
C THR A 62 -10.80 7.67 -30.48
N PRO A 63 -12.14 7.46 -30.41
CA PRO A 63 -13.04 7.56 -31.56
C PRO A 63 -13.03 8.92 -32.29
N ALA A 64 -12.44 9.96 -31.67
CA ALA A 64 -12.38 11.32 -32.18
C ALA A 64 -11.02 11.71 -32.78
N ALA A 65 -10.03 10.80 -32.83
CA ALA A 65 -8.65 11.10 -33.23
C ALA A 65 -8.44 11.23 -34.76
N ALA A 66 -9.46 11.67 -35.49
CA ALA A 66 -9.29 12.17 -36.84
C ALA A 66 -9.37 13.70 -36.79
N ARG A 67 -8.20 14.34 -36.97
CA ARG A 67 -7.93 15.77 -37.17
C ARG A 67 -7.44 16.53 -35.93
N VAL A 68 -6.13 16.52 -35.74
CA VAL A 68 -5.38 17.75 -35.48
C VAL A 68 -4.17 17.74 -36.41
N GLY A 69 -4.18 18.65 -37.39
CA GLY A 69 -3.06 18.84 -38.31
C GLY A 69 -1.88 19.45 -37.57
N ALA A 70 -0.69 18.92 -37.82
CA ALA A 70 0.56 19.50 -37.33
C ALA A 70 0.76 20.89 -37.97
N VAL A 71 0.65 21.94 -37.17
CA VAL A 71 1.15 23.28 -37.55
C VAL A 71 2.62 23.30 -37.18
N ALA A 72 3.48 23.33 -38.20
CA ALA A 72 4.91 23.57 -38.02
C ALA A 72 5.14 25.08 -37.83
N PRO A 73 5.70 25.54 -36.71
CA PRO A 73 6.17 26.91 -36.63
C PRO A 73 7.57 27.01 -37.26
N SER A 74 7.77 28.06 -38.07
CA SER A 74 9.05 28.44 -38.64
C SER A 74 9.74 29.42 -37.69
N TYR A 75 10.95 29.11 -37.25
CA TYR A 75 11.78 30.02 -36.44
C TYR A 75 13.24 30.04 -36.91
N ALA A 76 13.83 31.22 -36.80
CA ALA A 76 15.20 31.55 -37.19
C ALA A 76 16.24 31.04 -36.19
N HIS A 77 17.42 30.70 -36.69
CA HIS A 77 18.52 30.11 -35.96
C HIS A 77 19.11 31.06 -34.92
N ALA A 78 19.09 30.65 -33.65
CA ALA A 78 19.91 31.24 -32.60
C ALA A 78 20.97 30.22 -32.16
N SER A 79 22.21 30.70 -31.99
CA SER A 79 23.32 29.93 -31.42
C SER A 79 22.97 29.49 -29.99
N SER A 80 22.87 28.18 -29.76
CA SER A 80 22.70 27.61 -28.43
C SER A 80 24.06 27.25 -27.82
N GLN A 81 24.18 27.43 -26.50
CA GLN A 81 25.30 26.85 -25.77
C GLN A 81 25.20 25.33 -25.75
N PRO A 82 26.34 24.61 -25.72
CA PRO A 82 26.33 23.15 -25.63
C PRO A 82 25.74 22.68 -24.29
N LEU A 83 24.94 21.62 -24.34
CA LEU A 83 24.42 20.93 -23.16
C LEU A 83 25.58 20.40 -22.31
N ARG A 84 25.59 20.70 -21.02
CA ARG A 84 26.53 20.12 -20.06
C ARG A 84 25.86 18.95 -19.35
N ILE A 85 26.56 17.81 -19.29
CA ILE A 85 26.11 16.63 -18.56
C ILE A 85 26.93 16.54 -17.28
N GLN A 86 26.27 16.71 -16.13
CA GLN A 86 26.92 16.68 -14.82
C GLN A 86 26.71 15.32 -14.17
N PRO A 87 27.76 14.48 -14.05
CA PRO A 87 27.68 13.28 -13.25
C PRO A 87 27.62 13.66 -11.77
N ILE A 88 26.60 13.18 -11.07
CA ILE A 88 26.50 13.30 -9.62
C ILE A 88 27.17 12.09 -8.99
N ASP A 89 28.23 12.36 -8.21
CA ASP A 89 28.87 11.35 -7.40
C ASP A 89 27.99 11.00 -6.19
N SER A 90 27.47 9.77 -6.18
CA SER A 90 26.66 9.22 -5.08
C SER A 90 27.47 9.01 -3.79
N SER A 91 28.81 9.08 -3.86
CA SER A 91 29.69 9.01 -2.71
C SER A 91 29.59 10.26 -1.82
N ARG A 92 29.37 11.43 -2.43
CA ARG A 92 29.25 12.74 -1.79
C ARG A 92 27.79 13.04 -1.47
N GLU A 93 27.42 12.95 -0.20
CA GLU A 93 26.05 13.27 0.20
C GLU A 93 25.79 14.78 0.12
N PRO A 94 24.70 15.23 -0.54
CA PRO A 94 24.27 16.63 -0.51
C PRO A 94 23.90 17.09 0.91
N ASP A 95 23.93 18.40 1.11
CA ASP A 95 23.50 19.03 2.37
C ASP A 95 22.02 18.76 2.66
N GLU A 96 21.71 18.67 3.95
CA GLU A 96 20.36 18.32 4.41
C GLU A 96 19.43 19.54 4.38
N THR A 97 18.51 19.59 3.42
CA THR A 97 17.54 20.69 3.31
C THR A 97 16.47 20.65 4.40
N ALA A 98 15.86 21.81 4.69
CA ALA A 98 14.77 21.90 5.66
C ALA A 98 13.59 20.98 5.29
N LEU A 99 13.29 20.85 3.99
CA LEU A 99 12.25 19.98 3.47
C LEU A 99 12.56 18.50 3.69
N TYR A 100 13.80 18.07 3.42
CA TYR A 100 14.23 16.69 3.72
C TYR A 100 14.10 16.37 5.21
N ARG A 101 14.53 17.29 6.10
CA ARG A 101 14.37 17.12 7.56
C ARG A 101 12.90 17.02 7.97
N ARG A 102 12.03 17.85 7.39
CA ARG A 102 10.57 17.81 7.64
C ARG A 102 9.97 16.46 7.21
N THR A 103 10.33 15.98 6.02
CA THR A 103 9.92 14.67 5.50
C THR A 103 10.35 13.52 6.42
N ARG A 104 11.61 13.51 6.88
CA ARG A 104 12.12 12.51 7.82
C ARG A 104 11.40 12.55 9.18
N ARG A 105 11.14 13.76 9.70
CA ARG A 105 10.36 13.95 10.94
C ARG A 105 8.93 13.46 10.79
N SER A 106 8.29 13.68 9.63
CA SER A 106 6.95 13.17 9.35
C SER A 106 6.89 11.63 9.37
N LEU A 107 7.85 10.96 8.73
CA LEU A 107 7.94 9.49 8.73
C LEU A 107 8.12 8.91 10.14
N THR A 108 9.00 9.52 10.93
CA THR A 108 9.28 9.07 12.30
C THR A 108 8.09 9.34 13.22
N ALA A 109 7.47 10.52 13.13
CA ALA A 109 6.29 10.87 13.90
C ALA A 109 5.10 9.94 13.61
N LEU A 110 4.88 9.56 12.34
CA LEU A 110 3.88 8.55 12.00
C LEU A 110 4.24 7.16 12.53
N GLY A 111 5.53 6.80 12.53
CA GLY A 111 6.03 5.60 13.20
C GLY A 111 5.63 5.56 14.68
N TYR A 112 5.78 6.67 15.41
CA TYR A 112 5.35 6.77 16.81
C TYR A 112 3.82 6.65 16.97
N VAL A 113 3.02 7.22 16.06
CA VAL A 113 1.57 7.06 16.08
C VAL A 113 1.17 5.58 15.96
N TYR A 114 1.77 4.84 15.02
CA TYR A 114 1.50 3.41 14.89
C TYR A 114 2.08 2.59 16.05
N ALA A 115 3.19 3.01 16.64
CA ALA A 115 3.72 2.40 17.85
C ALA A 115 2.74 2.54 19.03
N ALA A 116 2.21 3.74 19.26
CA ALA A 116 1.22 4.01 20.31
C ALA A 116 -0.10 3.27 20.06
N ALA A 117 -0.58 3.27 18.81
CA ALA A 117 -1.80 2.56 18.43
C ALA A 117 -1.66 1.03 18.58
N GLY A 118 -0.48 0.49 18.23
CA GLY A 118 -0.18 -0.93 18.41
C GLY A 118 0.01 -1.35 19.87
N LEU A 119 0.57 -0.46 20.71
CA LEU A 119 0.60 -0.67 22.16
C LEU A 119 -0.83 -0.71 22.74
N ALA A 120 -1.68 0.24 22.36
CA ALA A 120 -3.07 0.27 22.81
C ALA A 120 -3.83 -1.01 22.41
N TYR A 121 -3.62 -1.48 21.18
CA TYR A 121 -4.13 -2.78 20.72
C TYR A 121 -3.66 -3.93 21.61
N ALA A 122 -2.35 -4.02 21.88
CA ALA A 122 -1.77 -5.12 22.66
C ALA A 122 -2.25 -5.12 24.11
N LEU A 123 -2.45 -3.92 24.68
CA LEU A 123 -3.00 -3.75 26.02
C LEU A 123 -4.42 -4.28 26.16
N VAL A 124 -5.27 -4.17 25.12
CA VAL A 124 -6.62 -4.75 25.15
C VAL A 124 -6.55 -6.27 25.32
N PHE A 125 -5.69 -6.95 24.56
CA PHE A 125 -5.51 -8.40 24.70
C PHE A 125 -4.87 -8.79 26.03
N ALA A 126 -3.84 -8.06 26.48
CA ALA A 126 -3.20 -8.32 27.76
C ALA A 126 -4.19 -8.16 28.92
N CYS A 127 -5.00 -7.10 28.93
CA CYS A 127 -6.04 -6.88 29.92
C CYS A 127 -7.13 -7.95 29.88
N ALA A 128 -7.58 -8.35 28.68
CA ALA A 128 -8.60 -9.40 28.53
C ALA A 128 -8.14 -10.72 29.17
N TRP A 129 -6.90 -11.13 28.91
CA TRP A 129 -6.30 -12.31 29.56
C TRP A 129 -6.16 -12.16 31.08
N MET A 130 -5.87 -10.96 31.58
CA MET A 130 -5.81 -10.73 33.02
C MET A 130 -7.19 -10.84 33.69
N VAL A 131 -8.26 -10.52 32.99
CA VAL A 131 -9.64 -10.72 33.47
C VAL A 131 -10.00 -12.20 33.46
N VAL A 132 -9.74 -12.90 32.36
CA VAL A 132 -10.00 -14.34 32.22
C VAL A 132 -9.23 -15.14 33.26
N SER A 133 -7.92 -14.88 33.40
CA SER A 133 -7.05 -15.60 34.34
C SER A 133 -7.03 -14.96 35.74
N GLY A 134 -8.11 -14.25 36.11
CA GLY A 134 -8.21 -13.44 37.31
C GLY A 134 -8.23 -14.21 38.64
N GLY A 135 -8.41 -15.54 38.60
CA GLY A 135 -8.36 -16.40 39.78
C GLY A 135 -7.04 -16.32 40.57
N ASP A 136 -5.95 -15.96 39.90
CA ASP A 136 -4.60 -15.83 40.49
C ASP A 136 -4.24 -14.38 40.89
N GLY A 137 -5.16 -13.43 40.72
CA GLY A 137 -4.87 -12.00 40.87
C GLY A 137 -3.99 -11.41 39.75
N PHE A 138 -3.48 -10.19 39.97
CA PHE A 138 -2.68 -9.47 38.97
C PHE A 138 -1.20 -9.89 38.99
N VAL A 139 -0.82 -10.77 38.07
CA VAL A 139 0.57 -11.22 37.86
C VAL A 139 1.28 -10.36 36.81
N SER A 140 2.27 -9.57 37.24
CA SER A 140 2.96 -8.61 36.37
C SER A 140 3.79 -9.25 35.25
N SER A 141 4.46 -10.39 35.51
CA SER A 141 5.24 -11.11 34.49
C SER A 141 4.36 -11.63 33.34
N ARG A 142 3.17 -12.17 33.67
CA ARG A 142 2.16 -12.60 32.70
C ARG A 142 1.66 -11.43 31.87
N PHE A 143 1.30 -10.32 32.51
CA PHE A 143 0.83 -9.12 31.83
C PHE A 143 1.88 -8.57 30.84
N LEU A 144 3.14 -8.42 31.27
CA LEU A 144 4.22 -7.94 30.42
C LEU A 144 4.47 -8.87 29.23
N TRP A 145 4.48 -10.19 29.46
CA TRP A 145 4.64 -11.20 28.40
C TRP A 145 3.53 -11.10 27.36
N LEU A 146 2.26 -11.04 27.80
CA LEU A 146 1.11 -10.94 26.90
C LEU A 146 1.14 -9.62 26.12
N ALA A 147 1.44 -8.50 26.78
CA ALA A 147 1.53 -7.20 26.13
C ALA A 147 2.61 -7.19 25.03
N VAL A 148 3.81 -7.72 25.27
CA VAL A 148 4.86 -7.77 24.23
C VAL A 148 4.54 -8.79 23.12
N CYS A 149 3.91 -9.91 23.47
CA CYS A 149 3.51 -10.94 22.49
C CYS A 149 2.48 -10.39 21.50
N TYR A 150 1.44 -9.74 22.00
CA TYR A 150 0.38 -9.13 21.18
C TYR A 150 0.82 -7.84 20.48
N ALA A 151 1.93 -7.24 20.88
CA ALA A 151 2.51 -6.05 20.23
C ALA A 151 3.26 -6.35 18.93
N TRP A 152 3.48 -7.62 18.55
CA TRP A 152 4.19 -7.98 17.31
C TRP A 152 3.71 -7.26 16.03
N PRO A 153 2.40 -7.10 15.76
CA PRO A 153 1.93 -6.43 14.54
C PRO A 153 2.37 -4.96 14.47
N THR A 154 2.68 -4.35 15.62
CA THR A 154 3.27 -3.01 15.72
C THR A 154 4.60 -2.92 14.99
N VAL A 155 5.45 -3.95 15.13
CA VAL A 155 6.76 -4.02 14.46
C VAL A 155 6.58 -4.03 12.96
N ILE A 156 5.62 -4.81 12.47
CA ILE A 156 5.28 -4.87 11.04
C ILE A 156 4.75 -3.51 10.56
N ALA A 157 3.80 -2.91 11.28
CA ALA A 157 3.22 -1.62 10.94
C ALA A 157 4.28 -0.51 10.86
N VAL A 158 5.11 -0.38 11.91
CA VAL A 158 6.18 0.62 11.97
C VAL A 158 7.23 0.36 10.89
N GLY A 159 7.62 -0.89 10.64
CA GLY A 159 8.53 -1.25 9.56
C GLY A 159 8.00 -0.86 8.16
N ILE A 160 6.71 -1.07 7.93
CA ILE A 160 6.03 -0.65 6.68
C ILE A 160 6.00 0.87 6.55
N VAL A 161 5.82 1.61 7.63
CA VAL A 161 5.61 3.06 7.61
C VAL A 161 6.91 3.87 7.63
N SER A 162 7.86 3.54 8.51
CA SER A 162 9.02 4.40 8.80
C SER A 162 10.35 3.87 8.25
N ALA A 163 10.53 2.54 8.16
CA ALA A 163 11.81 1.96 7.76
C ALA A 163 12.05 2.01 6.23
N LEU A 164 12.98 2.87 5.81
CA LEU A 164 13.37 3.09 4.41
C LEU A 164 14.35 2.02 3.90
N SER A 165 15.15 1.42 4.77
CA SER A 165 16.11 0.37 4.41
C SER A 165 15.76 -0.99 5.02
N ARG A 166 16.30 -2.07 4.44
CA ARG A 166 16.22 -3.42 5.02
C ARG A 166 16.88 -3.47 6.39
N GLY A 167 18.04 -2.84 6.55
CA GLY A 167 18.76 -2.75 7.83
C GLY A 167 17.92 -2.13 8.94
N GLN A 168 17.17 -1.06 8.66
CA GLN A 168 16.25 -0.46 9.66
C GLN A 168 15.12 -1.42 10.05
N ARG A 169 14.59 -2.21 9.12
CA ARG A 169 13.57 -3.23 9.42
C ARG A 169 14.14 -4.36 10.28
N HIS A 170 15.34 -4.83 9.98
CA HIS A 170 16.02 -5.84 10.79
C HIS A 170 16.38 -5.32 12.17
N ALA A 171 16.83 -4.06 12.30
CA ALA A 171 17.09 -3.43 13.58
C ALA A 171 15.82 -3.30 14.43
N LEU A 172 14.70 -2.90 13.82
CA LEU A 172 13.40 -2.83 14.50
C LEU A 172 12.93 -4.21 14.98
N ALA A 173 13.03 -5.24 14.12
CA ALA A 173 12.70 -6.61 14.49
C ALA A 173 13.64 -7.15 15.58
N GLY A 174 14.95 -6.91 15.46
CA GLY A 174 15.96 -7.31 16.44
C GLY A 174 15.72 -6.65 17.79
N GLY A 175 15.39 -5.36 17.83
CA GLY A 175 15.02 -4.65 19.06
C GLY A 175 13.76 -5.22 19.72
N TYR A 176 12.74 -5.59 18.93
CA TYR A 176 11.56 -6.28 19.44
C TYR A 176 11.89 -7.65 20.03
N PHE A 177 12.67 -8.48 19.32
CA PHE A 177 13.03 -9.81 19.83
C PHE A 177 13.96 -9.74 21.04
N LEU A 178 14.84 -8.74 21.12
CA LEU A 178 15.61 -8.47 22.32
C LEU A 178 14.70 -8.16 23.52
N LEU A 179 13.72 -7.27 23.34
CA LEU A 179 12.74 -6.95 24.38
C LEU A 179 11.92 -8.19 24.78
N LEU A 180 11.49 -8.99 23.80
CA LEU A 180 10.77 -10.24 24.01
C LEU A 180 11.60 -11.23 24.86
N MET A 181 12.89 -11.39 24.55
CA MET A 181 13.82 -12.26 25.28
C MET A 181 14.06 -11.76 26.71
N LEU A 182 14.22 -10.45 26.92
CA LEU A 182 14.39 -9.87 28.26
C LEU A 182 13.14 -10.10 29.12
N ILE A 183 11.94 -9.91 28.57
CA ILE A 183 10.67 -10.16 29.28
C ILE A 183 10.48 -11.67 29.53
N ALA A 184 10.83 -12.53 28.58
CA ALA A 184 10.78 -13.98 28.77
C ALA A 184 11.71 -14.45 29.89
N ALA A 185 12.95 -13.94 29.92
CA ALA A 185 13.89 -14.23 30.99
C ALA A 185 13.37 -13.74 32.36
N TYR A 186 12.83 -12.52 32.42
CA TYR A 186 12.19 -12.00 33.62
C TYR A 186 11.03 -12.89 34.09
N ALA A 187 10.17 -13.34 33.17
CA ALA A 187 9.05 -14.21 33.49
C ALA A 187 9.50 -15.59 33.99
N ALA A 188 10.54 -16.18 33.38
CA ALA A 188 11.12 -17.46 33.79
C ALA A 188 11.78 -17.39 35.18
N VAL A 189 12.45 -16.28 35.53
CA VAL A 189 13.01 -16.06 36.87
C VAL A 189 11.90 -15.97 37.93
N ARG A 190 10.74 -15.40 37.58
CA ARG A 190 9.60 -15.25 38.50
C ARG A 190 8.75 -16.51 38.62
N ASN A 191 8.80 -17.41 37.64
CA ASN A 191 8.08 -18.68 37.65
C ASN A 191 8.98 -19.81 37.14
N PRO A 192 9.63 -20.58 38.02
CA PRO A 192 10.51 -21.69 37.64
C PRO A 192 9.82 -22.82 36.86
N GLN A 193 8.48 -22.92 36.92
CA GLN A 193 7.71 -23.90 36.16
C GLN A 193 7.50 -23.49 34.70
N LEU A 194 7.75 -22.21 34.37
CA LEU A 194 7.56 -21.65 33.04
C LEU A 194 8.78 -21.92 32.17
N SER A 195 8.62 -22.75 31.14
CA SER A 195 9.69 -23.02 30.19
C SER A 195 9.77 -21.94 29.10
N LEU A 196 10.98 -21.53 28.72
CA LEU A 196 11.20 -20.66 27.56
C LEU A 196 10.62 -21.25 26.27
N GLY A 197 10.58 -22.59 26.14
CA GLY A 197 9.96 -23.27 25.01
C GLY A 197 8.45 -23.06 24.94
N GLN A 198 7.76 -23.01 26.09
CA GLN A 198 6.32 -22.72 26.15
C GLN A 198 6.02 -21.27 25.72
N LEU A 199 6.85 -20.33 26.15
CA LEU A 199 6.75 -18.93 25.74
C LEU A 199 7.00 -18.77 24.23
N GLY A 200 8.05 -19.40 23.70
CA GLY A 200 8.31 -19.42 22.26
C GLY A 200 7.16 -20.03 21.46
N PHE A 201 6.63 -21.16 21.91
CA PHE A 201 5.47 -21.80 21.28
C PHE A 201 4.22 -20.91 21.31
N PHE A 202 3.92 -20.28 22.44
CA PHE A 202 2.80 -19.33 22.56
C PHE A 202 2.92 -18.18 21.57
N TRP A 203 4.13 -17.60 21.44
CA TRP A 203 4.36 -16.52 20.49
C TRP A 203 4.14 -16.97 19.04
N ILE A 204 4.66 -18.14 18.66
CA ILE A 204 4.45 -18.72 17.32
C ILE A 204 2.96 -18.95 17.09
N PHE A 205 2.27 -19.56 18.04
CA PHE A 205 0.85 -19.86 17.93
C PHE A 205 0.01 -18.60 17.75
N ALA A 206 0.28 -17.55 18.53
CA ALA A 206 -0.46 -16.28 18.48
C ALA A 206 -0.17 -15.44 17.22
N ASN A 207 1.04 -15.54 16.65
CA ASN A 207 1.50 -14.58 15.64
C ASN A 207 1.88 -15.18 14.28
N ALA A 208 2.24 -16.45 14.19
CA ALA A 208 2.79 -17.02 12.95
C ALA A 208 1.75 -17.08 11.84
N ALA A 209 0.57 -17.63 12.10
CA ALA A 209 -0.50 -17.75 11.10
C ALA A 209 -0.91 -16.39 10.49
N PRO A 210 -1.26 -15.34 11.27
CA PRO A 210 -1.62 -14.05 10.70
C PRO A 210 -0.42 -13.34 10.05
N SER A 211 0.81 -13.54 10.55
CA SER A 211 2.02 -12.97 9.94
C SER A 211 2.29 -13.59 8.57
N VAL A 212 2.27 -14.91 8.45
CA VAL A 212 2.52 -15.63 7.19
C VAL A 212 1.44 -15.28 6.18
N LEU A 213 0.17 -15.32 6.59
CA LEU A 213 -0.96 -14.99 5.74
C LEU A 213 -0.86 -13.55 5.22
N PHE A 214 -0.64 -12.58 6.12
CA PHE A 214 -0.52 -11.18 5.74
C PHE A 214 0.70 -10.92 4.86
N LEU A 215 1.89 -11.46 5.19
CA LEU A 215 3.11 -11.29 4.40
C LEU A 215 2.98 -11.93 3.01
N ALA A 216 2.29 -13.08 2.89
CA ALA A 216 2.00 -13.69 1.61
C ALA A 216 1.15 -12.77 0.71
N PHE A 217 0.15 -12.10 1.29
CA PHE A 217 -0.69 -11.12 0.56
C PHE A 217 -0.08 -9.72 0.46
N LEU A 218 1.00 -9.44 1.19
CA LEU A 218 1.85 -8.28 0.99
C LEU A 218 2.89 -8.51 -0.12
N HIS A 219 2.93 -9.71 -0.70
CA HIS A 219 3.78 -9.98 -1.84
C HIS A 219 3.43 -9.03 -3.00
N ARG A 220 4.47 -8.48 -3.62
CA ARG A 220 4.39 -7.34 -4.56
C ARG A 220 3.32 -7.46 -5.64
N ARG A 221 3.11 -8.69 -6.13
CA ARG A 221 2.12 -8.98 -7.19
C ARG A 221 0.67 -8.81 -6.75
N VAL A 222 0.36 -8.97 -5.46
CA VAL A 222 -1.01 -8.97 -4.95
C VAL A 222 -1.25 -7.90 -3.88
N ARG A 223 -0.20 -7.24 -3.38
CA ARG A 223 -0.24 -6.25 -2.29
C ARG A 223 -1.34 -5.20 -2.42
N ALA A 224 -1.60 -4.75 -3.65
CA ALA A 224 -2.64 -3.77 -3.98
C ALA A 224 -4.04 -4.16 -3.47
N VAL A 225 -4.39 -5.43 -3.60
CA VAL A 225 -5.78 -5.92 -3.45
C VAL A 225 -5.88 -7.06 -2.42
N GLY A 226 -4.77 -7.79 -2.22
CA GLY A 226 -4.67 -9.00 -1.40
C GLY A 226 -5.19 -8.83 0.03
N PRO A 227 -4.71 -7.86 0.83
CA PRO A 227 -5.18 -7.69 2.20
C PRO A 227 -6.69 -7.42 2.31
N LEU A 228 -7.27 -6.66 1.38
CA LEU A 228 -8.71 -6.37 1.39
C LEU A 228 -9.55 -7.57 0.94
N VAL A 229 -9.09 -8.30 -0.09
CA VAL A 229 -9.75 -9.55 -0.53
C VAL A 229 -9.63 -10.60 0.57
N LEU A 230 -8.53 -10.64 1.30
CA LEU A 230 -8.38 -11.54 2.45
C LEU A 230 -9.43 -11.25 3.53
N CYS A 231 -9.58 -9.99 3.95
CA CYS A 231 -10.62 -9.62 4.91
C CYS A 231 -12.03 -9.95 4.39
N PHE A 232 -12.28 -9.72 3.10
CA PHE A 232 -13.54 -10.08 2.46
C PHE A 232 -13.79 -11.59 2.49
N MET A 233 -12.78 -12.40 2.14
CA MET A 233 -12.87 -13.86 2.13
C MET A 233 -13.04 -14.42 3.54
N ILE A 234 -12.33 -13.90 4.54
CA ILE A 234 -12.54 -14.28 5.93
C ILE A 234 -14.00 -14.02 6.31
N ALA A 235 -14.54 -12.82 6.04
CA ALA A 235 -15.94 -12.52 6.35
C ALA A 235 -16.94 -13.43 5.62
N ALA A 236 -16.73 -13.70 4.32
CA ALA A 236 -17.62 -14.53 3.52
C ALA A 236 -17.60 -16.00 3.97
N VAL A 237 -16.41 -16.57 4.18
CA VAL A 237 -16.25 -17.96 4.66
C VAL A 237 -16.78 -18.10 6.09
N THR A 238 -16.57 -17.11 6.97
CA THR A 238 -17.22 -17.07 8.29
C THR A 238 -18.74 -17.04 8.16
N GLY A 239 -19.30 -16.32 7.18
CA GLY A 239 -20.74 -16.31 6.91
C GLY A 239 -21.31 -17.66 6.52
N SER A 240 -20.59 -18.42 5.67
CA SER A 240 -20.94 -19.80 5.32
C SER A 240 -21.04 -20.67 6.57
N GLN A 241 -20.03 -20.60 7.42
CA GLN A 241 -19.97 -21.43 8.62
C GLN A 241 -21.01 -21.01 9.66
N LEU A 242 -21.21 -19.72 9.86
CA LEU A 242 -22.22 -19.21 10.79
C LEU A 242 -23.62 -19.67 10.38
N LEU A 243 -23.97 -19.61 9.09
CA LEU A 243 -25.28 -20.07 8.65
C LEU A 243 -25.44 -21.57 8.82
N LEU A 244 -24.41 -22.35 8.51
CA LEU A 244 -24.41 -23.79 8.74
C LEU A 244 -24.60 -24.12 10.22
N SER A 245 -23.85 -23.46 11.12
CA SER A 245 -23.98 -23.62 12.56
C SER A 245 -25.37 -23.23 13.07
N LEU A 246 -25.96 -22.14 12.57
CA LEU A 246 -27.32 -21.72 12.95
C LEU A 246 -28.39 -22.72 12.51
N VAL A 247 -28.28 -23.27 11.30
CA VAL A 247 -29.21 -24.29 10.80
C VAL A 247 -29.05 -25.60 11.58
N GLY A 248 -27.79 -26.00 11.85
CA GLY A 248 -27.47 -27.22 12.59
C GLY A 248 -27.74 -27.15 14.10
N ALA A 249 -27.84 -25.96 14.68
CA ALA A 249 -28.07 -25.78 16.12
C ALA A 249 -29.50 -26.13 16.57
N SER A 250 -30.43 -26.40 15.64
CA SER A 250 -31.81 -26.76 15.98
C SER A 250 -32.37 -27.85 15.08
N ASP A 251 -33.11 -28.79 15.69
CA ASP A 251 -33.84 -29.84 14.96
C ASP A 251 -34.81 -29.23 13.93
N TYR A 252 -35.42 -28.09 14.27
CA TYR A 252 -36.30 -27.35 13.38
C TYR A 252 -35.56 -26.84 12.14
N GLY A 253 -34.39 -26.21 12.32
CA GLY A 253 -33.56 -25.72 11.21
C GLY A 253 -33.11 -26.85 10.29
N MET A 254 -32.66 -27.98 10.86
CA MET A 254 -32.29 -29.16 10.08
C MET A 254 -33.47 -29.74 9.30
N ARG A 255 -34.65 -29.89 9.92
CA ARG A 255 -35.86 -30.40 9.23
C ARG A 255 -36.29 -29.48 8.10
N MET A 256 -36.34 -28.17 8.34
CA MET A 256 -36.63 -27.19 7.28
C MET A 256 -35.66 -27.29 6.11
N ALA A 257 -34.36 -27.44 6.39
CA ALA A 257 -33.37 -27.60 5.33
C ALA A 257 -33.60 -28.87 4.50
N VAL A 258 -33.94 -29.99 5.16
CA VAL A 258 -34.27 -31.26 4.49
C VAL A 258 -35.54 -31.13 3.66
N ASP A 259 -36.61 -30.53 4.20
CA ASP A 259 -37.89 -30.36 3.51
C ASP A 259 -37.74 -29.47 2.25
N VAL A 260 -37.02 -28.36 2.38
CA VAL A 260 -36.70 -27.47 1.26
C VAL A 260 -35.82 -28.18 0.23
N GLY A 261 -34.81 -28.91 0.69
CA GLY A 261 -33.94 -29.71 -0.17
C GLY A 261 -34.74 -30.75 -0.97
N ALA A 262 -35.61 -31.51 -0.30
CA ALA A 262 -36.46 -32.53 -0.90
C ALA A 262 -37.43 -31.93 -1.94
N ALA A 263 -38.04 -30.78 -1.65
CA ALA A 263 -38.92 -30.08 -2.59
C ALA A 263 -38.21 -29.66 -3.89
N TRP A 264 -36.89 -29.46 -3.84
CA TRP A 264 -36.06 -29.10 -4.99
C TRP A 264 -35.28 -30.29 -5.57
N GLY A 265 -35.54 -31.52 -5.09
CA GLY A 265 -34.84 -32.73 -5.52
C GLY A 265 -33.37 -32.81 -5.08
N LEU A 266 -32.96 -32.02 -4.09
CA LEU A 266 -31.60 -31.97 -3.57
C LEU A 266 -31.42 -33.00 -2.45
N GLY A 267 -30.40 -33.83 -2.56
CA GLY A 267 -29.94 -34.69 -1.45
C GLY A 267 -29.26 -33.88 -0.33
N GLY A 268 -29.06 -34.50 0.83
CA GLY A 268 -28.48 -33.84 2.01
C GLY A 268 -27.11 -33.19 1.75
N THR A 269 -26.23 -33.85 0.99
CA THR A 269 -24.92 -33.28 0.59
C THR A 269 -25.08 -32.02 -0.26
N ALA A 270 -26.01 -32.00 -1.21
CA ALA A 270 -26.26 -30.83 -2.04
C ALA A 270 -26.83 -29.68 -1.21
N MET A 271 -27.77 -29.97 -0.30
CA MET A 271 -28.35 -28.98 0.59
C MET A 271 -27.30 -28.36 1.55
N PHE A 272 -26.37 -29.17 2.03
CA PHE A 272 -25.23 -28.70 2.83
C PHE A 272 -24.41 -27.62 2.07
N PHE A 273 -24.06 -27.86 0.81
CA PHE A 273 -23.36 -26.87 -0.01
C PHE A 273 -24.21 -25.63 -0.31
N VAL A 274 -25.52 -25.79 -0.51
CA VAL A 274 -26.44 -24.66 -0.72
C VAL A 274 -26.44 -23.74 0.50
N ILE A 275 -26.51 -24.29 1.72
CA ILE A 275 -26.45 -23.49 2.95
C ILE A 275 -25.12 -22.74 3.04
N LEU A 276 -23.99 -23.39 2.76
CA LEU A 276 -22.69 -22.73 2.75
C LEU A 276 -22.62 -21.58 1.73
N ILE A 277 -23.15 -21.78 0.52
CA ILE A 277 -23.19 -20.76 -0.54
C ILE A 277 -24.09 -19.59 -0.13
N ILE A 278 -25.26 -19.85 0.46
CA ILE A 278 -26.17 -18.78 0.94
C ILE A 278 -25.45 -17.95 2.02
N GLY A 279 -24.82 -18.59 3.01
CA GLY A 279 -24.07 -17.89 4.04
C GLY A 279 -22.91 -17.06 3.47
N PHE A 280 -22.19 -17.63 2.49
CA PHE A 280 -21.13 -16.95 1.75
C PHE A 280 -21.65 -15.69 1.05
N CYS A 281 -22.76 -15.82 0.32
CA CYS A 281 -23.36 -14.73 -0.44
C CYS A 281 -23.91 -13.63 0.46
N LEU A 282 -24.58 -13.98 1.57
CA LEU A 282 -25.11 -12.99 2.52
C LEU A 282 -24.00 -12.14 3.13
N PHE A 283 -22.94 -12.77 3.63
CA PHE A 283 -21.80 -12.04 4.18
C PHE A 283 -20.96 -11.37 3.11
N GLY A 284 -20.85 -11.97 1.92
CA GLY A 284 -20.22 -11.35 0.74
C GLY A 284 -20.92 -10.06 0.31
N LEU A 285 -22.27 -10.01 0.33
CA LEU A 285 -23.02 -8.80 0.04
C LEU A 285 -22.79 -7.72 1.11
N LEU A 286 -22.71 -8.09 2.38
CA LEU A 286 -22.38 -7.17 3.46
C LEU A 286 -20.95 -6.63 3.32
N GLY A 287 -19.98 -7.52 3.08
CA GLY A 287 -18.59 -7.18 2.80
C GLY A 287 -18.49 -6.23 1.62
N TRP A 288 -19.20 -6.51 0.53
CA TRP A 288 -19.23 -5.67 -0.67
C TRP A 288 -19.72 -4.25 -0.38
N ARG A 289 -20.76 -4.09 0.46
CA ARG A 289 -21.23 -2.77 0.91
C ARG A 289 -20.15 -2.04 1.72
N VAL A 290 -19.42 -2.75 2.58
CA VAL A 290 -18.31 -2.17 3.34
C VAL A 290 -17.17 -1.74 2.40
N LEU A 291 -16.77 -2.58 1.44
CA LEU A 291 -15.73 -2.24 0.46
C LEU A 291 -16.14 -1.01 -0.37
N LYS A 292 -17.38 -0.92 -0.84
CA LYS A 292 -17.89 0.28 -1.54
C LYS A 292 -17.80 1.54 -0.67
N ARG A 293 -18.13 1.44 0.62
CA ARG A 293 -17.99 2.56 1.57
C ARG A 293 -16.52 2.94 1.77
N LEU A 294 -15.62 1.96 1.90
CA LEU A 294 -14.17 2.20 1.99
C LEU A 294 -13.63 2.89 0.74
N GLY A 295 -14.01 2.43 -0.46
CA GLY A 295 -13.67 3.08 -1.73
C GLY A 295 -14.18 4.52 -1.81
N SER A 296 -15.41 4.78 -1.36
CA SER A 296 -15.94 6.15 -1.30
C SER A 296 -15.17 7.04 -0.30
N ARG A 297 -14.81 6.51 0.88
CA ARG A 297 -13.99 7.23 1.86
C ARG A 297 -12.60 7.52 1.34
N TYR A 298 -12.01 6.58 0.61
CA TYR A 298 -10.72 6.76 -0.06
C TYR A 298 -10.81 7.88 -1.09
N ARG A 299 -11.81 7.86 -1.98
CA ARG A 299 -12.02 8.96 -2.96
C ARG A 299 -12.23 10.32 -2.30
N ARG A 300 -12.96 10.35 -1.18
CA ARG A 300 -13.19 11.56 -0.38
C ARG A 300 -12.01 11.95 0.53
N ARG A 301 -10.84 11.32 0.38
CA ARG A 301 -9.60 11.63 1.14
C ARG A 301 -9.76 11.54 2.65
N LYS A 302 -10.59 10.59 3.09
CA LYS A 302 -10.79 10.28 4.52
C LYS A 302 -9.90 9.12 5.00
N THR A 303 -9.13 8.52 4.10
CA THR A 303 -8.18 7.43 4.36
C THR A 303 -7.18 7.36 3.22
N SER A 304 -5.96 6.90 3.51
CA SER A 304 -4.91 6.58 2.53
C SER A 304 -4.89 5.09 2.19
N ASP A 305 -4.16 4.74 1.14
CA ASP A 305 -3.86 3.37 0.70
C ASP A 305 -3.14 2.59 1.82
N GLN A 306 -2.14 3.23 2.41
CA GLN A 306 -1.32 2.70 3.47
C GLN A 306 -2.13 2.46 4.75
N ALA A 307 -3.03 3.38 5.10
CA ALA A 307 -3.91 3.22 6.25
C ALA A 307 -4.89 2.04 6.06
N LEU A 308 -5.49 1.90 4.87
CA LEU A 308 -6.38 0.77 4.56
C LEU A 308 -5.67 -0.58 4.64
N MET A 309 -4.44 -0.66 4.13
CA MET A 309 -3.62 -1.87 4.18
C MET A 309 -3.27 -2.25 5.63
N LEU A 310 -2.91 -1.26 6.45
CA LEU A 310 -2.63 -1.48 7.87
C LEU A 310 -3.90 -1.83 8.65
N ASP A 311 -5.02 -1.18 8.38
CA ASP A 311 -6.32 -1.52 8.99
C ASP A 311 -6.68 -2.99 8.71
N ALA A 312 -6.50 -3.46 7.46
CA ALA A 312 -6.72 -4.85 7.10
C ALA A 312 -5.79 -5.80 7.88
N MET A 313 -4.51 -5.45 8.02
CA MET A 313 -3.55 -6.19 8.84
C MET A 313 -4.02 -6.33 10.28
N TRP A 314 -4.31 -5.21 10.94
CA TRP A 314 -4.73 -5.19 12.35
C TRP A 314 -6.05 -5.94 12.57
N LEU A 315 -6.97 -5.88 11.62
CA LEU A 315 -8.21 -6.66 11.68
C LEU A 315 -7.94 -8.16 11.59
N VAL A 316 -7.08 -8.61 10.66
CA VAL A 316 -6.70 -10.02 10.55
C VAL A 316 -6.01 -10.50 11.82
N PHE A 317 -5.04 -9.75 12.34
CA PHE A 317 -4.40 -10.08 13.62
C PHE A 317 -5.42 -10.12 14.77
N GLY A 318 -6.34 -9.16 14.84
CA GLY A 318 -7.38 -9.11 15.86
C GLY A 318 -8.26 -10.36 15.84
N ILE A 319 -8.69 -10.79 14.65
CA ILE A 319 -9.47 -12.01 14.47
C ILE A 319 -8.68 -13.21 14.97
N VAL A 320 -7.44 -13.42 14.48
CA VAL A 320 -6.67 -14.63 14.83
C VAL A 320 -6.29 -14.66 16.31
N GLN A 321 -5.83 -13.55 16.86
CA GLN A 321 -5.40 -13.47 18.26
C GLN A 321 -6.57 -13.60 19.25
N SER A 322 -7.82 -13.35 18.81
CA SER A 322 -9.02 -13.56 19.64
C SER A 322 -9.51 -15.02 19.70
N ILE A 323 -9.01 -15.89 18.82
CA ILE A 323 -9.43 -17.31 18.77
C ILE A 323 -9.18 -18.01 20.11
N THR A 324 -8.00 -17.80 20.71
CA THR A 324 -7.67 -18.44 22.00
C THR A 324 -8.50 -17.94 23.17
N LEU A 325 -8.89 -16.67 23.15
CA LEU A 325 -9.77 -16.11 24.17
C LEU A 325 -11.21 -16.59 24.02
N SER A 326 -11.63 -17.00 22.82
CA SER A 326 -13.01 -17.48 22.58
C SER A 326 -13.33 -18.81 23.28
N PHE A 327 -12.32 -19.57 23.70
CA PHE A 327 -12.49 -20.78 24.52
C PHE A 327 -13.08 -20.48 25.90
N GLU A 328 -12.90 -19.25 26.39
CA GLU A 328 -13.39 -18.79 27.70
C GLU A 328 -14.81 -18.22 27.61
N GLY A 329 -15.38 -18.19 26.40
CA GLY A 329 -16.73 -17.70 26.11
C GLY A 329 -16.82 -16.93 24.79
N TRP A 330 -17.95 -17.06 24.10
CA TRP A 330 -18.17 -16.47 22.77
C TRP A 330 -18.02 -14.95 22.73
N ALA A 331 -18.32 -14.25 23.83
CA ALA A 331 -18.17 -12.79 23.93
C ALA A 331 -16.71 -12.34 23.76
N TRP A 332 -15.75 -13.18 24.15
CA TRP A 332 -14.33 -12.85 24.04
C TRP A 332 -13.80 -12.85 22.61
N LEU A 333 -14.55 -13.43 21.65
CA LEU A 333 -14.27 -13.28 20.21
C LEU A 333 -14.26 -11.80 19.79
N PHE A 334 -15.07 -10.96 20.44
CA PHE A 334 -15.13 -9.53 20.14
C PHE A 334 -13.92 -8.74 20.67
N THR A 335 -13.02 -9.35 21.46
CA THR A 335 -11.78 -8.72 21.93
C THR A 335 -10.93 -8.24 20.75
N GLY A 336 -10.87 -9.01 19.67
CA GLY A 336 -10.16 -8.61 18.45
C GLY A 336 -10.74 -7.35 17.81
N LEU A 337 -12.07 -7.23 17.78
CA LEU A 337 -12.77 -6.04 17.27
C LEU A 337 -12.61 -4.84 18.20
N ALA A 338 -12.63 -5.06 19.51
CA ALA A 338 -12.37 -4.02 20.51
C ALA A 338 -10.93 -3.49 20.40
N ALA A 339 -9.94 -4.38 20.28
CA ALA A 339 -8.54 -4.04 20.08
C ALA A 339 -8.33 -3.26 18.78
N PHE A 340 -8.96 -3.70 17.68
CA PHE A 340 -8.96 -2.98 16.40
C PHE A 340 -9.61 -1.59 16.53
N GLY A 341 -10.74 -1.48 17.23
CA GLY A 341 -11.43 -0.21 17.48
C GLY A 341 -10.55 0.78 18.25
N LEU A 342 -9.88 0.33 19.31
CA LEU A 342 -8.97 1.16 20.09
C LEU A 342 -7.73 1.56 19.28
N TYR A 343 -7.10 0.62 18.56
CA TYR A 343 -6.04 0.91 17.60
C TYR A 343 -6.47 2.04 16.64
N LYS A 344 -7.66 1.90 16.05
CA LYS A 344 -8.16 2.85 15.05
C LYS A 344 -8.39 4.23 15.66
N LEU A 345 -8.91 4.28 16.88
CA LEU A 345 -9.12 5.52 17.62
C LEU A 345 -7.79 6.23 17.88
N VAL A 346 -6.78 5.52 18.41
CA VAL A 346 -5.45 6.09 18.68
C VAL A 346 -4.78 6.54 17.38
N ALA A 347 -4.86 5.74 16.31
CA ALA A 347 -4.29 6.09 15.02
C ALA A 347 -4.93 7.37 14.43
N VAL A 348 -6.27 7.45 14.41
CA VAL A 348 -7.00 8.63 13.92
C VAL A 348 -6.70 9.87 14.76
N GLN A 349 -6.57 9.72 16.08
CA GLN A 349 -6.19 10.83 16.94
C GLN A 349 -4.75 11.28 16.70
N GLY A 350 -3.82 10.34 16.51
CA GLY A 350 -2.44 10.65 16.13
C GLY A 350 -2.34 11.36 14.78
N TYR A 351 -3.14 10.96 13.78
CA TYR A 351 -3.21 11.66 12.48
C TYR A 351 -3.62 13.12 12.63
N ARG A 352 -4.60 13.41 13.50
CA ARG A 352 -5.03 14.78 13.78
C ARG A 352 -3.92 15.62 14.39
N TRP A 353 -3.07 15.02 15.21
CA TRP A 353 -1.92 15.70 15.83
C TRP A 353 -0.76 15.92 14.85
N LEU A 354 -0.59 15.00 13.89
CA LEU A 354 0.41 15.13 12.83
C LEU A 354 0.02 16.15 11.76
N ARG A 355 -1.27 16.47 11.65
CA ARG A 355 -1.83 17.33 10.61
C ARG A 355 -1.29 18.75 10.76
N HIS A 356 -0.34 19.11 9.90
CA HIS A 356 0.11 20.49 9.74
C HIS A 356 -0.78 21.21 8.73
N GLU A 357 -0.94 22.52 8.91
CA GLU A 357 -1.45 23.39 7.85
C GLU A 357 -0.50 23.28 6.64
N SER A 358 -1.06 22.95 5.49
CA SER A 358 -0.29 22.55 4.31
C SER A 358 0.02 23.76 3.46
N ASP A 359 1.30 24.08 3.33
CA ASP A 359 1.83 24.65 2.08
C ASP A 359 1.55 23.67 0.93
N ARG A 360 1.46 24.19 -0.29
CA ARG A 360 1.27 23.38 -1.51
C ARG A 360 2.33 22.26 -1.54
N GLY A 361 1.89 21.00 -1.58
CA GLY A 361 2.80 19.86 -1.69
C GLY A 361 3.50 19.84 -3.05
N LEU A 362 4.73 19.34 -3.09
CA LEU A 362 5.49 19.24 -4.34
C LEU A 362 4.87 18.20 -5.29
N THR A 363 5.10 18.37 -6.58
CA THR A 363 4.68 17.43 -7.62
C THR A 363 5.91 16.86 -8.31
N LEU A 364 6.15 15.56 -8.14
CA LEU A 364 7.17 14.83 -8.89
C LEU A 364 6.54 14.20 -10.12
N LEU A 365 7.05 14.54 -11.30
CA LEU A 365 6.81 13.74 -12.49
C LEU A 365 7.82 12.58 -12.52
N LEU A 366 7.32 11.35 -12.55
CA LEU A 366 8.15 10.16 -12.74
C LEU A 366 8.01 9.61 -14.16
N LEU A 367 9.12 9.59 -14.88
CA LEU A 367 9.27 8.98 -16.21
C LEU A 367 10.24 7.80 -16.14
N ARG A 368 10.09 6.82 -17.03
CA ARG A 368 10.89 5.60 -17.00
C ARG A 368 10.90 4.85 -18.32
N VAL A 369 11.97 4.11 -18.55
CA VAL A 369 12.06 3.13 -19.64
C VAL A 369 11.31 1.84 -19.25
N PHE A 370 10.38 1.38 -20.09
CA PHE A 370 9.43 0.28 -19.77
C PHE A 370 10.04 -1.13 -19.70
N SER A 371 11.37 -1.30 -19.70
CA SER A 371 12.06 -2.61 -19.78
C SER A 371 12.64 -3.12 -18.46
N LEU A 372 12.68 -2.29 -17.41
CA LEU A 372 13.41 -2.58 -16.16
C LEU A 372 12.73 -3.58 -15.21
N GLY A 373 11.42 -3.80 -15.36
CA GLY A 373 10.62 -4.70 -14.53
C GLY A 373 10.84 -4.50 -13.01
N ARG A 374 11.25 -5.57 -12.31
CA ARG A 374 11.40 -5.60 -10.84
C ARG A 374 12.36 -4.54 -10.28
N ARG A 375 13.37 -4.11 -11.03
CA ARG A 375 14.36 -3.11 -10.56
C ARG A 375 13.75 -1.70 -10.47
N SER A 376 12.91 -1.34 -11.44
CA SER A 376 12.18 -0.07 -11.41
C SER A 376 11.12 -0.07 -10.30
N GLU A 377 10.39 -1.17 -10.12
CA GLU A 377 9.42 -1.33 -9.02
C GLU A 377 10.05 -1.14 -7.62
N GLN A 378 11.25 -1.67 -7.40
CA GLN A 378 11.96 -1.54 -6.12
C GLN A 378 12.34 -0.10 -5.81
N LEU A 379 12.88 0.61 -6.80
CA LEU A 379 13.20 2.03 -6.67
C LEU A 379 11.93 2.83 -6.42
N PHE A 380 10.88 2.56 -7.20
CA PHE A 380 9.58 3.22 -7.06
C PHE A 380 8.97 3.03 -5.66
N ASP A 381 8.94 1.81 -5.12
CA ASP A 381 8.45 1.51 -3.77
C ASP A 381 9.19 2.35 -2.71
N ALA A 382 10.51 2.43 -2.83
CA ALA A 382 11.36 3.09 -1.85
C ALA A 382 11.28 4.63 -1.95
N LEU A 383 11.28 5.16 -3.18
CA LEU A 383 11.08 6.57 -3.49
C LEU A 383 9.70 7.03 -3.02
N SER A 384 8.64 6.31 -3.40
CA SER A 384 7.25 6.64 -3.05
C SER A 384 7.06 6.73 -1.55
N LYS A 385 7.69 5.82 -0.77
CA LYS A 385 7.57 5.85 0.68
C LYS A 385 8.03 7.17 1.31
N ALA A 386 9.11 7.76 0.80
CA ALA A 386 9.66 9.01 1.31
C ALA A 386 9.07 10.24 0.62
N TRP A 387 8.99 10.23 -0.71
CA TRP A 387 8.50 11.36 -1.50
C TRP A 387 7.05 11.72 -1.15
N LEU A 388 6.18 10.73 -0.95
CA LEU A 388 4.76 10.95 -0.61
C LEU A 388 4.55 11.62 0.75
N ARG A 389 5.61 12.00 1.47
CA ARG A 389 5.53 12.86 2.66
C ARG A 389 5.82 14.33 2.36
N ALA A 390 6.52 14.59 1.27
CA ALA A 390 6.82 15.93 0.77
C ALA A 390 5.79 16.38 -0.28
N GLY A 391 5.28 15.45 -1.10
CA GLY A 391 4.45 15.80 -2.24
C GLY A 391 3.89 14.61 -3.02
N SER A 392 3.03 14.87 -3.99
CA SER A 392 2.47 13.84 -4.87
C SER A 392 3.46 13.37 -5.93
N ILE A 393 3.26 12.13 -6.40
CA ILE A 393 3.92 11.61 -7.60
C ILE A 393 2.89 11.57 -8.70
N THR A 394 3.25 11.99 -9.89
CA THR A 394 2.41 11.95 -11.07
C THR A 394 3.14 11.16 -12.15
N MET A 395 2.43 10.26 -12.82
CA MET A 395 3.02 9.42 -13.85
C MET A 395 1.99 8.97 -14.89
N ILE A 396 2.47 8.63 -16.08
CA ILE A 396 1.69 7.90 -17.07
C ILE A 396 1.84 6.40 -16.75
N ALA A 397 0.71 5.72 -16.59
CA ALA A 397 0.71 4.30 -16.26
C ALA A 397 1.28 3.48 -17.42
N GLY A 398 2.26 2.63 -17.11
CA GLY A 398 2.88 1.71 -18.08
C GLY A 398 2.32 0.29 -17.96
N PRO A 399 2.24 -0.48 -19.06
CA PRO A 399 1.67 -1.83 -19.07
C PRO A 399 2.41 -2.84 -18.16
N ASP A 400 3.65 -2.52 -17.79
CA ASP A 400 4.53 -3.27 -16.89
C ASP A 400 4.18 -3.09 -15.40
N LEU A 401 3.62 -1.94 -15.01
CA LEU A 401 3.36 -1.58 -13.61
C LEU A 401 1.86 -1.56 -13.25
N VAL A 402 0.98 -1.59 -14.25
CA VAL A 402 -0.48 -1.58 -14.09
C VAL A 402 -1.00 -2.58 -13.05
N ALA A 403 -0.34 -3.72 -12.83
CA ALA A 403 -0.76 -4.69 -11.82
C ALA A 403 -0.16 -4.44 -10.42
N SER A 404 0.99 -3.76 -10.33
CA SER A 404 1.72 -3.52 -9.09
C SER A 404 1.40 -2.16 -8.45
N THR A 405 0.83 -1.20 -9.20
CA THR A 405 0.37 0.09 -8.68
C THR A 405 -1.14 0.23 -8.51
N VAL A 406 -1.93 -0.80 -8.83
CA VAL A 406 -3.39 -0.75 -8.65
C VAL A 406 -3.74 -0.26 -7.26
N GLU A 407 -4.42 0.88 -7.18
CA GLU A 407 -4.91 1.32 -5.88
C GLU A 407 -6.24 0.61 -5.56
N PRO A 408 -6.52 0.27 -4.29
CA PRO A 408 -7.73 -0.44 -3.89
C PRO A 408 -9.05 0.10 -4.46
N HIS A 409 -9.14 1.42 -4.64
CA HIS A 409 -10.33 2.08 -5.15
C HIS A 409 -10.50 1.91 -6.68
N GLU A 410 -9.40 1.87 -7.43
CA GLU A 410 -9.40 1.61 -8.88
C GLU A 410 -9.88 0.20 -9.15
N PHE A 411 -9.42 -0.74 -8.32
CA PHE A 411 -9.90 -2.10 -8.31
C PHE A 411 -11.43 -2.17 -8.06
N LEU A 412 -11.94 -1.46 -7.05
CA LEU A 412 -13.37 -1.43 -6.76
C LEU A 412 -14.21 -0.82 -7.90
N GLU A 413 -13.68 0.17 -8.60
CA GLU A 413 -14.33 0.75 -9.78
C GLU A 413 -14.27 -0.17 -10.99
N PHE A 414 -13.17 -0.91 -11.17
CA PHE A 414 -13.05 -1.93 -12.21
C PHE A 414 -14.11 -3.02 -12.05
N VAL A 415 -14.24 -3.59 -10.84
CA VAL A 415 -15.30 -4.59 -10.56
C VAL A 415 -16.70 -3.99 -10.74
N GLY A 416 -16.84 -2.67 -10.59
CA GLY A 416 -18.06 -1.93 -10.88
C GLY A 416 -18.30 -1.59 -12.35
N GLY A 417 -17.40 -1.96 -13.28
CA GLY A 417 -17.52 -1.69 -14.72
C GLY A 417 -17.04 -0.31 -15.20
N GLY A 418 -16.35 0.47 -14.36
CA GLY A 418 -16.00 1.87 -14.62
C GLY A 418 -14.66 2.15 -15.34
N LEU A 419 -13.97 1.14 -15.86
CA LEU A 419 -12.57 1.28 -16.29
C LEU A 419 -12.37 2.27 -17.46
N SER A 420 -13.28 2.31 -18.43
CA SER A 420 -13.21 3.19 -19.61
C SER A 420 -13.36 4.67 -19.29
N HIS A 421 -13.85 5.02 -18.09
CA HIS A 421 -13.92 6.39 -17.61
C HIS A 421 -12.60 6.87 -17.02
N ARG A 422 -11.57 6.02 -16.91
CA ARG A 422 -10.27 6.41 -16.36
C ARG A 422 -9.23 6.80 -17.40
N PHE A 423 -9.43 6.42 -18.65
CA PHE A 423 -8.54 6.80 -19.74
C PHE A 423 -8.73 8.27 -20.12
N VAL A 424 -7.61 8.98 -20.30
CA VAL A 424 -7.59 10.35 -20.83
C VAL A 424 -8.08 10.31 -22.27
N ARG A 425 -9.18 11.00 -22.55
CA ARG A 425 -9.81 11.02 -23.89
C ARG A 425 -9.35 12.18 -24.75
N ASP A 426 -9.21 13.35 -24.14
CA ASP A 426 -8.92 14.61 -24.80
C ASP A 426 -8.30 15.61 -23.82
N ASP A 427 -7.86 16.75 -24.35
CA ASP A 427 -7.31 17.91 -23.64
C ASP A 427 -8.18 18.36 -22.47
N ALA A 428 -9.49 18.45 -22.70
CA ALA A 428 -10.42 18.95 -21.70
C ALA A 428 -10.57 17.95 -20.55
N ASP A 429 -10.55 16.65 -20.85
CA ASP A 429 -10.52 15.59 -19.85
C ASP A 429 -9.23 15.57 -19.06
N LEU A 430 -8.09 15.75 -19.73
CA LEU A 430 -6.80 15.90 -19.08
C LEU A 430 -6.80 17.10 -18.11
N GLU A 431 -7.25 18.27 -18.54
CA GLU A 431 -7.36 19.46 -17.70
C GLU A 431 -8.28 19.27 -16.51
N ARG A 432 -9.47 18.68 -16.73
CA ARG A 432 -10.39 18.34 -15.63
C ARG A 432 -9.73 17.43 -14.61
N ARG A 433 -9.00 16.40 -15.06
CA ARG A 433 -8.28 15.46 -14.19
C ARG A 433 -7.14 16.15 -13.46
N MET A 434 -6.38 16.99 -14.14
CA MET A 434 -5.28 17.73 -13.52
C MET A 434 -5.77 18.71 -12.45
N ARG A 435 -6.92 19.36 -12.65
CA ARG A 435 -7.56 20.20 -11.62
C ARG A 435 -8.15 19.37 -10.48
N ALA A 436 -8.68 18.19 -10.79
CA ALA A 436 -9.19 17.25 -9.81
C ALA A 436 -8.07 16.51 -9.05
N MET A 437 -6.82 16.55 -9.53
CA MET A 437 -5.66 16.06 -8.78
C MET A 437 -5.65 16.80 -7.46
N ALA A 438 -5.64 16.03 -6.40
CA ALA A 438 -5.86 16.59 -5.10
C ALA A 438 -4.48 16.90 -4.48
N HIS A 439 -4.18 18.19 -4.38
CA HIS A 439 -2.83 18.71 -4.10
C HIS A 439 -2.44 18.66 -2.62
N GLY A 440 -3.34 18.23 -1.73
CA GLY A 440 -3.06 18.10 -0.29
C GLY A 440 -2.77 16.65 0.15
N PRO A 441 -2.27 16.45 1.38
CA PRO A 441 -2.09 15.12 1.94
C PRO A 441 -3.42 14.50 2.43
N ASP A 442 -3.45 13.17 2.52
CA ASP A 442 -4.47 12.39 3.23
C ASP A 442 -4.34 12.57 4.76
N PRO A 443 -5.29 12.08 5.59
CA PRO A 443 -5.28 12.34 7.04
C PRO A 443 -4.00 11.87 7.75
N ASP A 444 -3.36 10.82 7.25
CA ASP A 444 -2.09 10.29 7.78
C ASP A 444 -0.86 11.11 7.31
N GLY A 445 -1.06 12.22 6.60
CA GLY A 445 0.01 13.09 6.09
C GLY A 445 0.66 12.59 4.80
N ARG A 446 0.09 11.58 4.13
CA ARG A 446 0.62 10.98 2.90
C ARG A 446 -0.06 11.62 1.68
N TYR A 447 0.72 12.11 0.73
CA TYR A 447 0.27 12.50 -0.60
C TYR A 447 0.03 11.25 -1.46
N ARG A 448 -0.64 11.43 -2.60
CA ARG A 448 -1.02 10.31 -3.48
C ARG A 448 -0.12 10.18 -4.70
N VAL A 449 -0.12 8.99 -5.27
CA VAL A 449 0.33 8.76 -6.64
C VAL A 449 -0.86 9.03 -7.55
N ASN A 450 -0.66 9.88 -8.55
CA ASN A 450 -1.66 10.22 -9.56
C ASN A 450 -1.24 9.54 -10.87
N GLU A 451 -1.89 8.42 -11.18
CA GLU A 451 -1.65 7.70 -12.42
C GLU A 451 -2.61 8.14 -13.52
N PHE A 452 -2.06 8.46 -14.68
CA PHE A 452 -2.81 8.77 -15.89
C PHE A 452 -2.77 7.57 -16.83
N LEU A 453 -3.94 7.00 -17.08
CA LEU A 453 -4.15 5.98 -18.10
C LEU A 453 -4.39 6.69 -19.44
N CYS A 454 -3.56 6.43 -20.43
CA CYS A 454 -3.66 7.07 -21.73
C CYS A 454 -3.96 6.04 -22.82
N TYR A 455 -4.63 6.50 -23.87
CA TYR A 455 -4.70 5.80 -25.16
C TYR A 455 -3.40 6.03 -25.95
N ALA A 456 -3.20 5.26 -27.03
CA ALA A 456 -1.99 5.35 -27.86
C ALA A 456 -1.77 6.74 -28.49
N ASP A 457 -2.82 7.55 -28.60
CA ASP A 457 -2.85 8.89 -29.21
C ASP A 457 -2.79 10.05 -28.20
N THR A 458 -3.09 9.81 -26.92
CA THR A 458 -3.22 10.88 -25.89
C THR A 458 -2.03 10.98 -24.93
N TRP A 459 -1.14 9.98 -24.91
CA TRP A 459 -0.03 9.93 -23.94
C TRP A 459 1.00 11.06 -24.16
N GLN A 460 1.33 11.41 -25.41
CA GLN A 460 2.34 12.43 -25.73
C GLN A 460 1.98 13.80 -25.17
N GLN A 461 0.72 14.17 -25.35
CA GLN A 461 0.20 15.41 -24.84
C GLN A 461 0.11 15.40 -23.32
N THR A 462 -0.38 14.30 -22.75
CA THR A 462 -0.46 14.11 -21.30
C THR A 462 0.91 14.32 -20.67
N MET A 463 1.95 13.72 -21.24
CA MET A 463 3.33 13.86 -20.76
C MET A 463 3.75 15.33 -20.72
N LYS A 464 3.63 16.05 -21.85
CA LYS A 464 4.01 17.47 -21.96
C LYS A 464 3.34 18.32 -20.88
N ARG A 465 2.04 18.11 -20.68
CA ARG A 465 1.25 18.90 -19.75
C ARG A 465 1.60 18.61 -18.29
N LEU A 466 1.88 17.35 -17.95
CA LEU A 466 2.35 16.95 -16.63
C LEU A 466 3.75 17.51 -16.34
N ALA A 467 4.65 17.46 -17.32
CA ALA A 467 6.02 17.97 -17.19
C ALA A 467 6.05 19.49 -16.91
N ALA A 468 5.21 20.25 -17.60
CA ALA A 468 5.09 21.70 -17.37
C ALA A 468 4.59 22.08 -15.97
N GLY A 469 3.83 21.20 -15.31
CA GLY A 469 3.26 21.44 -13.98
C GLY A 469 4.07 20.84 -12.82
N ALA A 470 5.18 20.16 -13.10
CA ALA A 470 5.97 19.46 -12.10
C ALA A 470 7.00 20.37 -11.43
N ASP A 471 7.17 20.18 -10.12
CA ASP A 471 8.20 20.86 -9.33
C ASP A 471 9.55 20.13 -9.44
N ALA A 472 9.51 18.83 -9.69
CA ALA A 472 10.68 18.00 -9.99
C ALA A 472 10.31 16.94 -11.04
N VAL A 473 11.29 16.56 -11.88
CA VAL A 473 11.17 15.49 -12.86
C VAL A 473 12.26 14.47 -12.59
N LEU A 474 11.86 13.23 -12.30
CA LEU A 474 12.76 12.10 -12.22
C LEU A 474 12.55 11.20 -13.43
N MET A 475 13.62 10.92 -14.17
CA MET A 475 13.59 10.01 -15.31
C MET A 475 14.53 8.83 -15.08
N ASP A 476 13.95 7.63 -14.99
CA ASP A 476 14.68 6.36 -14.83
C ASP A 476 15.12 5.83 -16.20
N LEU A 477 16.39 6.06 -16.55
CA LEU A 477 17.03 5.68 -17.82
C LEU A 477 17.91 4.43 -17.67
N ARG A 478 17.79 3.68 -16.58
CA ARG A 478 18.52 2.42 -16.43
C ARG A 478 18.16 1.46 -17.57
N SER A 479 19.16 0.75 -18.09
CA SER A 479 19.01 -0.11 -19.29
C SER A 479 18.66 0.65 -20.59
N PHE A 480 18.87 1.97 -20.65
CA PHE A 480 18.80 2.73 -21.91
C PHE A 480 20.00 2.37 -22.79
N ALA A 481 19.72 1.98 -24.04
CA ALA A 481 20.69 1.44 -24.99
C ALA A 481 20.12 1.57 -26.42
N PRO A 482 20.93 1.35 -27.47
CA PRO A 482 20.47 1.37 -28.86
C PRO A 482 19.26 0.47 -29.14
N ASP A 483 19.12 -0.65 -28.43
CA ASP A 483 17.98 -1.57 -28.59
C ASP A 483 16.74 -1.19 -27.76
N ASN A 484 16.83 -0.12 -26.96
CA ASN A 484 15.82 0.26 -25.98
C ASN A 484 15.64 1.79 -25.90
N GLN A 485 15.23 2.38 -27.01
CA GLN A 485 15.15 3.83 -27.22
C GLN A 485 13.76 4.43 -26.95
N GLY A 486 12.88 3.69 -26.27
CA GLY A 486 11.47 4.05 -26.08
C GLY A 486 11.21 5.36 -25.32
N CYS A 487 12.26 6.01 -24.80
CA CYS A 487 12.19 7.27 -24.06
C CYS A 487 12.82 8.48 -24.78
N LEU A 488 13.24 8.33 -26.05
CA LEU A 488 13.86 9.43 -26.81
C LEU A 488 12.91 10.63 -26.95
N TYR A 489 11.64 10.37 -27.26
CA TYR A 489 10.64 11.43 -27.35
C TYR A 489 10.51 12.17 -26.02
N GLU A 490 10.49 11.45 -24.90
CA GLU A 490 10.39 12.04 -23.57
C GLU A 490 11.59 12.92 -23.25
N ILE A 491 12.81 12.46 -23.56
CA ILE A 491 14.03 13.25 -23.41
C ILE A 491 13.91 14.57 -24.19
N GLU A 492 13.53 14.51 -25.47
CA GLU A 492 13.38 15.71 -26.30
C GLU A 492 12.38 16.71 -25.71
N GLN A 493 11.24 16.24 -25.23
CA GLN A 493 10.23 17.15 -24.65
C GLN A 493 10.67 17.75 -23.32
N LEU A 494 11.41 17.01 -22.49
CA LEU A 494 11.99 17.57 -21.26
C LEU A 494 13.00 18.67 -21.57
N LEU A 495 13.89 18.44 -22.53
CA LEU A 495 14.88 19.43 -22.96
C LEU A 495 14.24 20.68 -23.57
N ALA A 496 13.11 20.53 -24.27
CA ALA A 496 12.40 21.64 -24.92
C ALA A 496 11.54 22.48 -23.97
N GLY A 497 10.90 21.84 -22.99
CA GLY A 497 9.78 22.44 -22.27
C GLY A 497 9.98 22.63 -20.77
N VAL A 498 11.01 22.05 -20.17
CA VAL A 498 11.19 22.00 -18.71
C VAL A 498 12.49 22.69 -18.30
N ASP A 499 12.49 23.30 -17.11
CA ASP A 499 13.71 23.77 -16.47
C ASP A 499 14.60 22.59 -16.08
N LEU A 500 15.78 22.51 -16.69
CA LEU A 500 16.74 21.41 -16.51
C LEU A 500 17.22 21.29 -15.06
N ARG A 501 17.14 22.38 -14.26
CA ARG A 501 17.42 22.32 -12.81
C ARG A 501 16.46 21.39 -12.08
N ARG A 502 15.24 21.20 -12.61
CA ARG A 502 14.22 20.31 -12.04
C ARG A 502 14.35 18.88 -12.54
N VAL A 503 15.17 18.63 -13.57
CA VAL A 503 15.32 17.33 -14.20
C VAL A 503 16.50 16.58 -13.56
N LEU A 504 16.23 15.34 -13.15
CA LEU A 504 17.24 14.41 -12.66
C LEU A 504 17.10 13.09 -13.43
N LEU A 505 18.20 12.65 -14.05
CA LEU A 505 18.27 11.39 -14.78
C LEU A 505 18.96 10.32 -13.93
N ILE A 506 18.39 9.12 -13.86
CA ILE A 506 19.02 7.97 -13.19
C ILE A 506 19.61 7.02 -14.24
N VAL A 507 20.85 6.62 -14.01
CA VAL A 507 21.55 5.58 -14.79
C VAL A 507 22.16 4.51 -13.87
N ASP A 508 22.52 3.38 -14.45
CA ASP A 508 23.25 2.28 -13.80
C ASP A 508 24.26 1.67 -14.78
N GLU A 509 24.99 0.65 -14.33
CA GLU A 509 25.94 -0.12 -15.16
C GLU A 509 25.32 -0.77 -16.41
N THR A 510 23.99 -0.90 -16.48
CA THR A 510 23.31 -1.46 -17.66
C THR A 510 22.97 -0.41 -18.72
N THR A 511 23.30 0.86 -18.46
CA THR A 511 23.03 1.97 -19.36
C THR A 511 24.20 2.17 -20.30
N ASP A 512 23.95 2.20 -21.62
CA ASP A 512 24.96 2.61 -22.60
C ASP A 512 25.15 4.12 -22.48
N ARG A 513 26.15 4.52 -21.70
CA ARG A 513 26.41 5.92 -21.39
C ARG A 513 26.84 6.72 -22.60
N ALA A 514 27.66 6.14 -23.48
CA ALA A 514 28.10 6.83 -24.70
C ALA A 514 26.92 7.12 -25.62
N PHE A 515 26.04 6.13 -25.80
CA PHE A 515 24.82 6.31 -26.56
C PHE A 515 23.86 7.32 -25.92
N LEU A 516 23.70 7.31 -24.59
CA LEU A 516 22.86 8.27 -23.87
C LEU A 516 23.37 9.70 -24.03
N GLU A 517 24.67 9.94 -23.84
CA GLU A 517 25.27 11.26 -24.00
C GLU A 517 25.11 11.77 -25.43
N ALA A 518 25.35 10.91 -26.44
CA ALA A 518 25.11 11.25 -27.84
C ALA A 518 23.63 11.57 -28.13
N ALA A 519 22.69 10.80 -27.58
CA ALA A 519 21.26 11.04 -27.73
C ALA A 519 20.82 12.37 -27.09
N LEU A 520 21.34 12.71 -25.91
CA LEU A 520 21.07 13.98 -25.23
C LEU A 520 21.59 15.17 -26.03
N HIS A 521 22.81 15.09 -26.56
CA HIS A 521 23.37 16.13 -27.41
C HIS A 521 22.57 16.31 -28.71
N ALA A 522 22.24 15.21 -29.40
CA ALA A 522 21.43 15.26 -30.62
C ALA A 522 20.02 15.82 -30.36
N ALA A 523 19.39 15.44 -29.24
CA ALA A 523 18.10 15.98 -28.84
C ALA A 523 18.20 17.49 -28.53
N TRP A 524 19.26 17.92 -27.84
CA TRP A 524 19.49 19.33 -27.55
C TRP A 524 19.70 20.15 -28.82
N GLU A 525 20.46 19.67 -29.81
CA GLU A 525 20.66 20.35 -31.08
C GLU A 525 19.33 20.56 -31.84
N ARG A 526 18.47 19.53 -31.87
CA ARG A 526 17.14 19.62 -32.47
C ARG A 526 16.26 20.66 -31.76
N VAL A 527 16.28 20.66 -30.43
CA VAL A 527 15.48 21.57 -29.59
C VAL A 527 16.01 23.00 -29.67
N ALA A 528 17.32 23.18 -29.66
CA ALA A 528 17.96 24.48 -29.80
C ALA A 528 17.60 25.15 -31.14
N ALA A 529 17.44 24.37 -32.20
CA ALA A 529 16.99 24.86 -33.49
C ALA A 529 15.50 25.25 -33.53
N GLN A 530 14.68 24.69 -32.64
CA GLN A 530 13.20 24.87 -32.61
C GLN A 530 12.72 25.84 -31.51
N SER A 531 13.52 26.05 -30.49
CA SER A 531 13.19 26.91 -29.34
C SER A 531 13.89 28.26 -29.48
N SER A 532 13.27 29.30 -28.91
CA SER A 532 14.03 30.48 -28.49
C SER A 532 14.97 30.04 -27.36
N ALA A 533 16.10 29.41 -27.70
CA ALA A 533 17.10 28.81 -26.80
C ALA A 533 17.82 29.84 -25.89
N ALA A 534 17.22 31.02 -25.70
CA ALA A 534 17.70 32.14 -24.91
C ALA A 534 17.39 32.03 -23.40
N ARG A 535 16.82 30.92 -22.91
CA ARG A 535 16.38 30.80 -21.50
C ARG A 535 17.44 30.31 -20.51
N TYR A 536 18.51 29.65 -20.96
CA TYR A 536 19.51 29.09 -20.04
C TYR A 536 20.92 29.55 -20.41
N ALA A 537 21.55 30.31 -19.50
CA ALA A 537 22.92 30.77 -19.67
C ALA A 537 23.97 29.63 -19.63
N ALA A 538 23.60 28.47 -19.07
CA ALA A 538 24.35 27.22 -19.08
C ALA A 538 23.38 26.03 -18.92
N PRO A 539 22.94 25.37 -20.01
CA PRO A 539 22.03 24.24 -19.93
C PRO A 539 22.76 23.02 -19.33
N GLU A 540 22.31 22.57 -18.15
CA GLU A 540 22.96 21.48 -17.40
C GLU A 540 21.94 20.39 -17.04
N VAL A 541 22.25 19.15 -17.40
CA VAL A 541 21.46 17.97 -17.03
C VAL A 541 22.25 17.13 -16.03
N ARG A 542 21.60 16.75 -14.94
CA ARG A 542 22.21 15.98 -13.87
C ARG A 542 21.96 14.49 -14.03
N LEU A 543 23.03 13.72 -13.95
CA LEU A 543 23.06 12.28 -14.14
C LEU A 543 23.47 11.60 -12.83
N LEU A 544 22.52 10.97 -12.14
CA LEU A 544 22.80 10.21 -10.92
C LEU A 544 23.03 8.74 -11.26
N HIS A 545 24.22 8.25 -10.95
CA HIS A 545 24.52 6.83 -11.03
C HIS A 545 24.01 6.11 -9.77
N LEU A 546 23.12 5.13 -9.96
CA LEU A 546 22.45 4.40 -8.88
C LEU A 546 22.64 2.89 -9.02
N ASP A 547 23.68 2.38 -8.38
CA ASP A 547 23.93 0.94 -8.29
C ASP A 547 23.14 0.27 -7.18
N GLY A 548 22.43 -0.80 -7.55
CA GLY A 548 21.89 -1.77 -6.59
C GLY A 548 20.98 -1.18 -5.51
N GLN A 549 20.78 -1.95 -4.44
CA GLN A 549 19.83 -1.64 -3.36
C GLN A 549 20.44 -0.84 -2.21
N ASP A 550 21.31 0.11 -2.51
CA ASP A 550 21.99 0.84 -1.45
C ASP A 550 21.12 1.97 -0.91
N GLY A 551 20.76 1.84 0.38
CA GLY A 551 20.03 2.88 1.11
C GLY A 551 20.76 4.22 1.19
N LYS A 552 22.03 4.30 0.76
CA LYS A 552 22.77 5.55 0.56
C LYS A 552 22.36 6.24 -0.74
N GLY A 553 22.31 5.53 -1.86
CA GLY A 553 21.90 6.09 -3.16
C GLY A 553 20.48 6.66 -3.13
N LEU A 554 19.53 5.96 -2.48
CA LEU A 554 18.18 6.49 -2.29
C LEU A 554 18.14 7.77 -1.44
N ARG A 555 19.00 7.88 -0.43
CA ARG A 555 19.09 9.09 0.40
C ARG A 555 19.62 10.27 -0.40
N VAL A 556 20.65 10.06 -1.22
CA VAL A 556 21.19 11.08 -2.14
C VAL A 556 20.12 11.52 -3.13
N LEU A 557 19.44 10.57 -3.78
CA LEU A 557 18.33 10.84 -4.70
C LEU A 557 17.25 11.73 -4.05
N LEU A 558 16.79 11.38 -2.85
CA LEU A 558 15.78 12.15 -2.13
C LEU A 558 16.27 13.55 -1.73
N LYS A 559 17.54 13.70 -1.35
CA LYS A 559 18.11 15.00 -1.01
C LYS A 559 18.16 15.93 -2.22
N LEU A 560 18.58 15.41 -3.38
CA LEU A 560 18.63 16.16 -4.65
C LEU A 560 17.24 16.63 -5.08
N LEU A 561 16.26 15.71 -5.15
CA LEU A 561 14.90 16.08 -5.57
C LEU A 561 14.24 17.11 -4.63
N LEU A 562 14.61 17.10 -3.35
CA LEU A 562 14.09 18.03 -2.34
C LEU A 562 14.95 19.30 -2.17
N SER A 563 16.09 19.43 -2.86
CA SER A 563 16.88 20.66 -2.88
C SER A 563 16.44 21.60 -3.99
N ASP A 564 16.21 21.07 -5.19
CA ASP A 564 15.94 21.92 -6.37
C ASP A 564 14.53 22.50 -6.39
N SER A 565 13.65 21.94 -5.55
CA SER A 565 12.28 22.39 -5.35
C SER A 565 12.17 23.62 -4.43
N THR A 566 13.29 24.16 -3.94
CA THR A 566 13.33 25.29 -2.98
C THR A 566 13.81 26.62 -3.53
N GLU A 567 14.34 26.70 -4.77
CA GLU A 567 14.72 27.98 -5.37
C GLU A 567 13.54 28.62 -6.11
N PRO A 568 12.99 29.77 -5.65
CA PRO A 568 12.07 30.56 -6.45
C PRO A 568 12.82 31.18 -7.65
N ILE A 569 12.17 31.13 -8.82
CA ILE A 569 12.69 31.54 -10.14
C ILE A 569 13.18 33.00 -10.19
N ASP A 570 12.76 33.87 -9.26
CA ASP A 570 12.97 35.31 -9.38
C ASP A 570 14.30 35.83 -8.80
N ALA A 571 15.09 35.02 -8.07
CA ALA A 571 16.31 35.51 -7.41
C ALA A 571 17.54 35.57 -8.33
N ALA A 572 17.50 34.97 -9.53
CA ALA A 572 18.64 34.91 -10.44
C ALA A 572 18.59 35.92 -11.61
N ALA A 573 17.53 36.72 -11.71
CA ALA A 573 17.37 37.75 -12.75
C ALA A 573 17.68 39.16 -12.21
N GLY A 574 18.97 39.49 -12.16
CA GLY A 574 19.47 40.85 -12.40
C GLY A 574 19.31 41.92 -11.31
N SER A 575 20.29 42.02 -10.42
CA SER A 575 20.73 43.35 -9.94
C SER A 575 21.69 43.95 -10.97
N VAL A 576 21.15 44.50 -12.06
CA VAL A 576 21.86 45.50 -12.85
C VAL A 576 21.53 46.84 -12.22
N ALA A 577 22.51 47.43 -11.52
CA ALA A 577 22.39 48.77 -10.97
C ALA A 577 22.21 49.79 -12.11
N PRO A 578 21.31 50.79 -11.98
CA PRO A 578 21.32 51.93 -12.87
C PRO A 578 22.48 52.86 -12.50
N ALA A 579 22.97 53.58 -13.51
CA ALA A 579 24.16 54.42 -13.55
C ALA A 579 24.31 55.43 -12.40
#